data_AF-A0A498IMZ3-F1
#
_entry.id   AF-A0A498IMZ3-F1
#
_cell.length_a   1.000
_cell.length_b   1.000
_cell.length_c   1.000
_cell.angle_alpha   90.00
_cell.angle_beta   90.00
_cell.angle_gamma   90.00
#
_symmetry.space_group_name_H-M   'P 1'
#
loop_
_entity.id
_entity.type
_entity.pdbx_description
1 polymer ?
#
loop_
_entity_poly.entity_id
_entity_poly.type
_entity_poly.pdbx_seq_one_letter_code
_entity_poly.pdbx_strand_id
1 'polypeptide(L)' 'MAQQEAKRCTETYEDFFMGSVHFKDVALAHILVYENKSATGRHLCLEAISRYGDFVAKVAELYPEYKVHSEAVS' A
#
# COMPACT_ATOMS: atom_id res chain seq x y z
N MET A 1 -39.78 12.41 -14.63
CA MET A 1 -40.13 11.37 -13.63
C MET A 1 -39.28 10.15 -13.94
N ALA A 2 -37.95 10.22 -13.76
CA ALA A 2 -37.25 9.81 -12.54
C ALA A 2 -37.46 8.32 -12.23
N GLN A 3 -36.65 7.46 -12.85
CA GLN A 3 -36.35 6.14 -12.32
C GLN A 3 -34.90 6.16 -11.84
N GLN A 4 -34.79 5.97 -10.54
CA GLN A 4 -33.57 5.89 -9.76
C GLN A 4 -33.00 4.48 -9.91
N GLU A 5 -31.90 4.34 -10.64
CA GLU A 5 -31.07 3.14 -10.56
C GLU A 5 -29.78 3.54 -9.85
N ALA A 6 -29.62 2.98 -8.64
CA ALA A 6 -28.43 3.13 -7.83
C ALA A 6 -27.21 2.76 -8.67
N LYS A 7 -26.45 3.78 -9.08
CA LYS A 7 -25.14 3.64 -9.69
C LYS A 7 -24.30 2.82 -8.71
N ARG A 8 -24.13 1.54 -8.99
CA ARG A 8 -23.17 0.66 -8.31
C ARG A 8 -21.85 1.40 -8.41
N CYS A 9 -21.37 1.94 -7.29
CA CYS A 9 -20.09 2.62 -7.24
C CYS A 9 -19.03 1.53 -7.35
N THR A 10 -18.76 1.07 -8.58
CA THR A 10 -17.55 0.31 -8.91
C THR A 10 -16.45 1.35 -8.99
N GLU A 11 -16.01 1.84 -7.84
CA GLU A 11 -14.70 2.47 -7.72
C GLU A 11 -13.68 1.36 -7.96
N THR A 12 -13.35 1.16 -9.23
CA THR A 12 -12.23 0.30 -9.63
C THR A 12 -10.97 0.97 -9.12
N TYR A 13 -10.23 0.32 -8.23
CA TYR A 13 -8.93 0.82 -7.81
C TYR A 13 -8.01 0.84 -9.02
N GLU A 14 -7.30 1.95 -9.24
CA GLU A 14 -6.33 2.04 -10.33
C GLU A 14 -5.27 0.93 -10.18
N ASP A 15 -4.85 0.34 -11.29
CA ASP A 15 -3.76 -0.62 -11.30
C ASP A 15 -2.43 0.13 -11.12
N PHE A 16 -2.05 0.34 -9.86
CA PHE A 16 -0.81 1.02 -9.50
C PHE A 16 0.06 0.18 -8.57
N PHE A 17 1.36 0.50 -8.62
CA PHE A 17 2.37 -0.09 -7.75
C PHE A 17 2.67 0.85 -6.59
N MET A 18 2.74 0.30 -5.39
CA MET A 18 3.04 1.04 -4.16
C MET A 18 4.32 0.52 -3.53
N GLY A 19 5.22 1.45 -3.18
CA GLY A 19 6.36 1.18 -2.33
C GLY A 19 5.98 1.24 -0.86
N SER A 20 6.28 0.19 -0.10
CA SER A 20 6.00 0.12 1.34
C SER A 20 7.27 -0.05 2.15
N VAL A 21 7.26 0.46 3.37
CA VAL A 21 8.33 0.26 4.37
C VAL A 21 7.72 0.32 5.76
N HIS A 22 8.22 -0.51 6.67
CA HIS A 22 7.76 -0.48 8.05
C HIS A 22 8.27 0.78 8.77
N PHE A 23 7.43 1.45 9.55
CA PHE A 23 7.78 2.74 10.17
C PHE A 23 9.02 2.68 11.08
N LYS A 24 9.25 1.55 11.76
CA LYS A 24 10.46 1.37 12.59
C LYS A 24 11.74 1.38 11.75
N ASP A 25 11.68 0.88 10.52
CA ASP A 25 12.83 0.86 9.62
C ASP A 25 13.13 2.28 9.14
N VAL A 26 12.09 3.09 8.90
CA VAL A 26 12.24 4.53 8.61
C VAL A 26 12.89 5.25 9.79
N ALA A 27 12.39 5.04 11.01
CA ALA A 27 12.96 5.66 12.21
C ALA A 27 14.42 5.27 12.42
N LEU A 28 14.73 3.97 12.28
CA LEU A 28 16.09 3.46 12.39
C LEU A 28 16.99 4.00 11.27
N ALA A 29 16.50 4.07 10.03
CA ALA A 29 17.25 4.64 8.91
C ALA A 29 17.65 6.10 9.19
N HIS A 30 16.77 6.90 9.79
CA HIS A 30 17.11 8.27 10.19
C HIS A 30 18.22 8.31 11.25
N ILE A 31 18.15 7.46 12.28
CA ILE A 31 19.20 7.35 13.31
C ILE A 31 20.53 6.97 12.66
N LEU A 32 20.54 5.92 11.84
CA LEU A 32 21.75 5.41 11.21
C LEU A 32 22.40 6.43 10.27
N VAL A 33 21.61 7.13 9.45
CA VAL A 33 22.14 8.16 8.54
C VAL A 33 22.65 9.38 9.32
N TYR A 34 22.05 9.71 10.46
CA TYR A 34 22.51 10.82 11.29
C TYR A 34 23.80 10.50 12.07
N GLU A 35 23.89 9.29 12.65
CA GLU A 35 25.01 8.88 13.49
C GLU A 35 26.26 8.53 12.66
N ASN A 36 26.07 7.95 11.47
CA ASN A 36 27.19 7.58 10.61
C ASN A 36 27.77 8.81 9.87
N LYS A 37 28.95 9.27 10.29
CA LYS A 37 29.64 10.44 9.72
C LYS A 37 30.04 10.29 8.26
N SER A 38 30.07 9.07 7.70
CA SER A 38 30.36 8.85 6.27
C SER A 38 29.10 8.83 5.40
N ALA A 39 27.90 8.79 6.00
CA ALA A 39 26.65 8.81 5.25
C ALA A 39 26.47 10.17 4.56
N THR A 40 26.23 10.15 3.25
CA THR A 40 26.06 11.36 2.44
C THR A 40 25.02 11.14 1.35
N GLY A 41 24.42 12.23 0.85
CA GLY A 41 23.44 12.15 -0.22
C GLY A 41 22.06 11.65 0.23
N ARG A 42 21.32 11.03 -0.71
CA ARG A 42 19.94 10.58 -0.52
C ARG A 42 19.91 9.07 -0.31
N HIS A 43 19.14 8.61 0.66
CA HIS A 43 18.98 7.21 1.00
C HIS A 43 17.53 6.79 0.76
N LEU A 44 17.30 5.87 -0.20
CA LEU A 44 16.00 5.28 -0.41
C LEU A 44 15.74 4.23 0.67
N CYS A 45 14.67 4.40 1.44
CA CYS A 45 14.24 3.47 2.49
C CYS A 45 12.92 2.83 2.07
N LEU A 46 13.00 1.64 1.48
CA LEU A 46 11.89 0.91 0.89
C LEU A 46 12.10 -0.59 1.09
N GLU A 47 11.07 -1.32 1.51
CA GLU A 47 11.14 -2.77 1.74
C GLU A 47 10.68 -3.52 0.48
N ALA A 48 9.46 -3.24 0.01
CA ALA A 48 8.92 -3.88 -1.18
C ALA A 48 8.10 -2.91 -2.03
N ILE A 49 8.07 -3.18 -3.34
CA ILE A 49 7.11 -2.60 -4.27
C ILE A 49 6.11 -3.70 -4.61
N SER A 50 4.83 -3.43 -4.46
CA SER A 50 3.78 -4.41 -4.75
C SER A 50 2.65 -3.77 -5.54
N ARG A 51 1.99 -4.57 -6.39
CA ARG A 51 0.74 -4.15 -7.03
C ARG A 51 -0.30 -3.96 -5.93
N TYR A 52 -1.07 -2.88 -6.00
CA TYR A 52 -2.06 -2.58 -4.97
C TYR A 52 -3.08 -3.72 -4.80
N GLY A 53 -3.49 -4.37 -5.89
CA GLY A 53 -4.37 -5.55 -5.84
C GLY A 53 -3.81 -6.73 -5.05
N ASP A 54 -2.50 -7.02 -5.19
CA ASP A 54 -1.84 -8.10 -4.46
C ASP A 54 -1.76 -7.77 -2.95
N PHE A 55 -1.53 -6.49 -2.62
CA PHE A 55 -1.56 -6.01 -1.24
C PHE A 55 -2.95 -6.16 -0.62
N VAL A 56 -4.00 -5.72 -1.33
CA VAL A 56 -5.40 -5.82 -0.86
C VAL A 56 -5.81 -7.28 -0.67
N ALA A 57 -5.42 -8.17 -1.59
CA ALA A 57 -5.66 -9.61 -1.45
C ALA A 57 -4.99 -10.16 -0.18
N LYS A 58 -3.75 -9.74 0.12
CA LYS A 58 -3.06 -10.16 1.34
C LYS A 58 -3.74 -9.64 2.62
N VAL A 59 -4.24 -8.41 2.61
CA VAL A 59 -4.99 -7.85 3.75
C VAL A 59 -6.29 -8.62 3.97
N ALA A 60 -7.01 -8.98 2.90
CA ALA A 60 -8.24 -9.78 2.98
C ALA A 60 -7.99 -11.19 3.55
N GLU A 61 -6.85 -11.81 3.22
CA GLU A 61 -6.42 -13.10 3.80
C GLU A 61 -6.17 -13.00 5.30
N LEU A 62 -5.53 -11.91 5.75
CA LEU A 62 -5.16 -11.71 7.16
C LEU A 62 -6.36 -11.32 8.04
N TYR A 63 -7.36 -10.65 7.46
CA TYR A 63 -8.49 -10.08 8.18
C TYR A 63 -9.83 -10.42 7.51
N PRO A 64 -10.20 -11.72 7.46
CA PRO A 64 -11.36 -12.20 6.71
C PRO A 64 -12.70 -11.68 7.25
N GLU A 65 -12.75 -11.19 8.47
CA GLU A 65 -13.94 -10.61 9.09
C GLU A 65 -14.29 -9.22 8.54
N TYR A 66 -13.35 -8.55 7.85
CA TYR A 66 -13.57 -7.25 7.25
C TYR A 66 -13.87 -7.39 5.75
N LYS A 67 -14.81 -6.57 5.26
CA LYS A 67 -15.13 -6.50 3.84
C LYS A 67 -14.07 -5.68 3.10
N VAL A 68 -12.89 -6.27 2.94
CA VAL A 68 -11.82 -5.73 2.11
C VAL A 68 -12.16 -6.03 0.66
N HIS A 69 -12.34 -5.00 -0.15
CA HIS A 69 -12.70 -5.11 -1.55
C HIS A 69 -11.49 -5.59 -2.38
N SER A 70 -11.24 -6.90 -2.43
CA SER A 70 -10.30 -7.47 -3.39
C SER A 70 -11.01 -7.63 -4.74
N GLU A 71 -10.80 -6.71 -5.67
CA GLU A 71 -11.05 -6.99 -7.10
C GLU A 71 -9.97 -7.96 -7.59
N ALA A 72 -10.07 -9.23 -7.18
CA ALA A 72 -9.47 -10.32 -7.94
C ALA A 72 -10.30 -10.43 -9.23
N VAL A 73 -9.92 -9.64 -10.24
CA VAL A 73 -10.40 -9.82 -11.60
C VAL A 73 -9.91 -11.21 -12.04
N SER A 74 -10.86 -12.15 -12.11
CA SER A 74 -10.73 -13.43 -12.79
C SER A 74 -10.48 -13.25 -14.28
#